data_AF-A0A8C1K9V6-F1
#
_entry.id   AF-A0A8C1K9V6-F1
#
_cell.length_a   1.000
_cell.length_b   1.000
_cell.length_c   1.000
_cell.angle_alpha   90.00
_cell.angle_beta   90.00
_cell.angle_gamma   90.00
#
_symmetry.space_group_name_H-M   'P 1'
#
loop_
_entity.id
_entity.type
_entity.pdbx_description
1 polymer ?
#
loop_
_entity_poly.entity_id
_entity_poly.type
_entity_poly.pdbx_seq_one_letter_code
_entity_poly.pdbx_strand_id
1 'polypeptide(L)'
;KKYLESFAGMSALLFDVQLRPVTFFKGYSDLMSKMFSMSGDPISVVKGLILLTDHSQVIPLQSGLRASAEFQGGLAIDISGGMEFSLWYRESKTSVNNRSFKVLVESMEPDSLM
;
A
#
# COMPACT_ATOMS: atom_id res chain seq x y z
N LYS A 1 34.87 -20.21 -6.63
CA LYS A 1 34.21 -20.25 -5.29
C LYS A 1 33.38 -18.97 -5.20
N LYS A 2 32.04 -19.09 -5.28
CA LYS A 2 30.95 -18.07 -5.35
C LYS A 2 31.33 -16.58 -5.54
N TYR A 3 31.19 -16.09 -6.78
CA TYR A 3 31.02 -14.65 -7.11
C TYR A 3 29.54 -14.24 -6.98
N LEU A 4 28.95 -14.42 -5.79
CA LEU A 4 27.61 -13.87 -5.55
C LEU A 4 27.78 -12.40 -5.16
N GLU A 5 27.36 -11.49 -6.05
CA GLU A 5 27.17 -10.09 -5.68
C GLU A 5 26.17 -10.00 -4.53
N SER A 6 26.49 -9.19 -3.52
CA SER A 6 25.58 -8.91 -2.42
C SER A 6 24.31 -8.24 -2.95
N PHE A 7 23.17 -8.90 -2.79
CA PHE A 7 21.88 -8.37 -3.24
C PHE A 7 20.83 -8.57 -2.16
N ALA A 8 20.02 -7.55 -1.92
CA ALA A 8 18.77 -7.68 -1.18
C ALA A 8 17.69 -6.84 -1.83
N GLY A 9 16.48 -7.37 -1.84
CA GLY A 9 15.30 -6.69 -2.35
C GLY A 9 14.03 -7.32 -1.81
N MET A 10 12.91 -6.74 -2.20
CA MET A 10 11.58 -7.15 -1.79
C MET A 10 10.67 -7.18 -3.01
N SER A 11 9.88 -8.23 -3.11
CA SER A 11 8.78 -8.34 -4.06
C SER A 11 7.49 -8.43 -3.27
N ALA A 12 6.45 -7.75 -3.74
CA ALA A 12 5.15 -7.71 -3.08
C ALA A 12 4.05 -8.01 -4.09
N LEU A 13 2.97 -8.62 -3.59
CA LEU A 13 1.76 -8.92 -4.34
C LEU A 13 0.59 -8.27 -3.60
N LEU A 14 -0.18 -7.44 -4.30
CA LEU A 14 -1.26 -6.65 -3.74
C LEU A 14 -2.50 -6.84 -4.61
N PHE A 15 -3.58 -7.40 -4.06
CA PHE A 15 -4.79 -7.78 -4.81
C PHE A 15 -4.49 -8.63 -6.06
N ASP A 16 -3.62 -9.63 -5.91
CA ASP A 16 -3.15 -10.50 -6.99
C ASP A 16 -2.35 -9.78 -8.10
N VAL A 17 -2.07 -8.48 -7.94
CA VAL A 17 -1.18 -7.71 -8.81
C VAL A 17 0.23 -7.74 -8.24
N GLN A 18 1.19 -8.22 -9.04
CA GLN A 18 2.60 -8.18 -8.68
C GLN A 18 3.15 -6.76 -8.81
N LEU A 19 3.61 -6.20 -7.70
CA LEU A 19 4.20 -4.86 -7.67
C LEU A 19 5.64 -4.90 -8.16
N ARG A 20 6.13 -3.76 -8.68
CA ARG A 20 7.53 -3.62 -9.08
C ARG A 20 8.43 -3.94 -7.88
N PRO A 21 9.36 -4.91 -7.99
CA PRO A 21 10.27 -5.23 -6.91
C PRO A 21 11.11 -4.02 -6.50
N VAL A 22 11.27 -3.82 -5.20
CA VAL A 22 12.10 -2.75 -4.64
C VAL A 22 13.46 -3.35 -4.28
N THR A 23 14.54 -2.80 -4.82
CA THR A 23 15.89 -3.24 -4.49
C THR A 23 16.39 -2.44 -3.30
N PHE A 24 16.72 -3.14 -2.21
CA PHE A 24 17.35 -2.51 -1.06
C PHE A 24 18.79 -2.21 -1.34
N PHE A 25 19.58 -3.15 -1.85
CA PHE A 25 20.92 -2.87 -2.35
C PHE A 25 21.33 -3.86 -3.44
N LYS A 26 22.23 -3.43 -4.31
CA LYS A 26 22.87 -4.30 -5.30
C LYS A 26 24.37 -4.02 -5.38
N GLY A 27 25.17 -5.04 -5.04
CA GLY A 27 26.61 -4.96 -4.94
C GLY A 27 27.09 -4.47 -3.57
N TYR A 28 28.39 -4.65 -3.31
CA TYR A 28 28.99 -4.29 -2.04
C TYR A 28 29.10 -2.76 -1.84
N SER A 29 29.37 -2.00 -2.91
CA SER A 29 29.45 -0.53 -2.84
C SER A 29 28.12 0.11 -2.46
N ASP A 30 27.01 -0.34 -3.07
CA ASP A 30 25.66 0.15 -2.77
C ASP A 30 25.22 -0.27 -1.37
N LEU A 31 25.55 -1.49 -0.94
CA LEU A 31 25.33 -1.94 0.44
C LEU A 31 26.06 -1.02 1.43
N MET A 32 27.35 -0.75 1.21
CA MET A 32 28.12 0.11 2.10
C MET A 32 27.61 1.55 2.09
N SER A 33 27.23 2.08 0.92
CA SER A 33 26.64 3.41 0.83
C SER A 33 25.36 3.52 1.66
N LYS A 34 24.47 2.52 1.57
CA LYS A 34 23.22 2.52 2.35
C LYS A 34 23.46 2.30 3.84
N MET A 35 24.40 1.44 4.22
CA MET A 35 24.81 1.28 5.62
C MET A 35 25.22 2.61 6.27
N PHE A 36 25.92 3.48 5.55
CA PHE A 36 26.34 4.79 6.07
C PHE A 36 25.24 5.86 5.99
N SER A 37 24.27 5.71 5.09
CA SER A 37 23.23 6.73 4.87
C SER A 37 21.86 6.40 5.46
N MET A 38 21.64 5.18 5.97
CA MET A 38 20.34 4.73 6.45
C MET A 38 20.09 5.23 7.87
N SER A 39 19.10 6.11 8.04
CA SER A 39 18.76 6.75 9.31
C SER A 39 17.91 5.88 10.25
N GLY A 40 17.66 4.61 9.91
CA GLY A 40 16.75 3.72 10.65
C GLY A 40 15.25 4.01 10.45
N ASP A 41 14.92 5.14 9.83
CA ASP A 41 13.54 5.55 9.59
C ASP A 41 12.81 4.57 8.64
N PRO A 42 11.52 4.26 8.90
CA PRO A 42 10.72 3.44 8.00
C PRO A 42 10.53 4.13 6.64
N ILE A 43 10.89 3.44 5.55
CA ILE A 43 10.69 3.91 4.18
C ILE A 43 9.37 3.34 3.67
N SER A 44 8.47 4.18 3.14
CA SER A 44 7.24 3.70 2.49
C SER A 44 7.58 3.00 1.17
N VAL A 45 7.08 1.78 1.02
CA VAL A 45 7.37 0.86 -0.10
C VAL A 45 6.19 0.82 -1.05
N VAL A 46 4.99 0.75 -0.49
CA VAL A 46 3.74 0.72 -1.24
C VAL A 46 2.78 1.68 -0.56
N LYS A 47 2.29 2.67 -1.31
CA LYS A 47 1.25 3.57 -0.85
C LYS A 47 0.22 3.73 -1.95
N GLY A 48 -1.04 3.49 -1.63
CA GLY A 48 -2.10 3.53 -2.65
C GLY A 48 -3.49 3.67 -2.05
N LEU A 49 -4.37 4.27 -2.84
CA LEU A 49 -5.81 4.29 -2.64
C LEU A 49 -6.44 3.42 -3.73
N ILE A 50 -7.33 2.52 -3.35
CA ILE A 50 -8.01 1.58 -4.23
C ILE A 50 -9.50 1.76 -4.03
N LEU A 51 -10.22 2.09 -5.10
CA LEU A 51 -11.68 2.05 -5.13
C LEU A 51 -12.10 0.60 -5.34
N LEU A 52 -12.64 -0.01 -4.29
CA LEU A 52 -13.03 -1.43 -4.28
C LEU A 52 -14.40 -1.65 -4.92
N THR A 53 -15.33 -0.73 -4.67
CA THR A 53 -16.67 -0.79 -5.22
C THR A 53 -17.15 0.63 -5.49
N ASP A 54 -17.79 0.79 -6.64
CA ASP A 54 -18.43 2.02 -7.05
C ASP A 54 -19.73 1.60 -7.73
N HIS A 55 -20.81 1.65 -6.96
CA HIS A 55 -22.11 1.19 -7.39
C HIS A 55 -23.11 2.33 -7.22
N SER A 56 -23.77 2.70 -8.32
CA SER A 56 -24.85 3.68 -8.32
C SER A 56 -26.07 3.03 -8.95
N GLN A 57 -27.19 3.07 -8.25
CA GLN A 57 -28.45 2.50 -8.69
C GLN A 57 -29.57 3.53 -8.58
N VAL A 58 -30.29 3.74 -9.68
CA VAL A 58 -31.53 4.50 -9.68
C VAL A 58 -32.71 3.55 -9.51
N ILE A 59 -33.46 3.72 -8.43
CA ILE A 59 -34.61 2.90 -8.08
C ILE A 59 -35.88 3.69 -8.40
N PRO A 60 -36.72 3.23 -9.35
CA PRO A 60 -38.03 3.84 -9.57
C PRO A 60 -38.98 3.44 -8.43
N LEU A 61 -39.52 4.42 -7.73
CA LEU A 61 -40.50 4.21 -6.67
C LEU A 61 -41.89 4.05 -7.27
N GLN A 62 -42.75 3.29 -6.58
CA GLN A 62 -44.16 3.10 -6.97
C GLN A 62 -44.95 4.42 -7.00
N SER A 63 -44.47 5.46 -6.32
CA SER A 63 -45.03 6.81 -6.35
C SER A 63 -44.76 7.58 -7.64
N GLY A 64 -43.89 7.07 -8.53
CA GLY A 64 -43.42 7.77 -9.73
C GLY A 64 -42.17 8.63 -9.51
N LEU A 65 -41.73 8.81 -8.26
CA LEU A 65 -40.44 9.44 -7.94
C LEU A 65 -39.28 8.48 -8.23
N ARG A 66 -38.09 9.02 -8.42
CA ARG A 66 -36.85 8.25 -8.48
C ARG A 66 -36.11 8.39 -7.16
N ALA A 67 -35.34 7.38 -6.79
CA ALA A 67 -34.33 7.51 -5.73
C ALA A 67 -32.99 7.02 -6.27
N SER A 68 -31.92 7.70 -5.89
CA SER A 68 -30.55 7.28 -6.16
C SER A 68 -29.95 6.64 -4.91
N ALA A 69 -29.45 5.42 -5.06
CA ALA A 69 -28.61 4.76 -4.08
C ALA A 69 -27.17 4.77 -4.60
N GLU A 70 -26.25 5.37 -3.85
CA GLU A 70 -24.81 5.33 -4.12
C GLU A 70 -24.09 4.51 -3.05
N PHE A 71 -23.19 3.65 -3.50
CA PHE A 71 -22.39 2.77 -2.66
C PHE A 71 -20.95 2.78 -3.13
N GLN A 72 -20.10 3.44 -2.36
CA GLN A 72 -18.68 3.56 -2.64
C GLN A 72 -17.86 2.93 -1.51
N GLY A 73 -16.96 2.02 -1.88
CA GLY A 73 -16.02 1.41 -0.96
C GLY A 73 -14.60 1.71 -1.39
N GLY A 74 -13.83 2.32 -0.49
CA GLY A 74 -12.44 2.66 -0.69
C GLY A 74 -11.54 1.89 0.27
N LEU A 75 -10.30 1.66 -0.15
CA LEU A 75 -9.27 1.09 0.68
C LEU A 75 -7.96 1.86 0.48
N ALA A 76 -7.40 2.36 1.56
CA ALA A 76 -6.06 2.91 1.61
C ALA A 76 -5.10 1.85 2.16
N ILE A 77 -3.94 1.70 1.52
CA ILE A 77 -2.84 0.87 2.03
C ILE A 77 -1.57 1.73 2.06
N ASP A 78 -0.82 1.61 3.14
CA ASP A 78 0.53 2.12 3.30
C ASP A 78 1.41 1.04 3.96
N ILE A 79 2.26 0.42 3.15
CA ILE A 79 3.27 -0.55 3.58
C ILE A 79 4.59 0.18 3.65
N SER A 80 5.21 0.21 4.82
CA SER A 80 6.55 0.72 5.03
C SER A 80 7.48 -0.34 5.61
N GLY A 81 8.74 -0.26 5.21
CA GLY A 81 9.82 -1.12 5.67
C GLY A 81 10.97 -0.27 6.19
N GLY A 82 11.40 -0.55 7.42
CA GLY A 82 12.62 -0.01 8.02
C GLY A 82 13.60 -1.15 8.26
N MET A 83 14.89 -0.88 8.03
CA MET A 83 15.96 -1.81 8.37
C MET A 83 17.08 -1.04 9.05
N GLU A 84 17.51 -1.53 10.20
CA GLU A 84 18.63 -1.01 10.97
C GLU A 84 19.64 -2.13 11.11
N PHE A 85 20.91 -1.84 10.85
CA PHE A 85 21.98 -2.82 10.98
C PHE A 85 23.12 -2.23 11.80
N SER A 86 23.56 -2.95 12.82
CA SER A 86 24.70 -2.57 13.65
C SER A 86 25.77 -3.64 13.60
N LEU A 87 26.90 -3.32 12.96
CA LEU A 87 28.09 -4.20 12.91
C LEU A 87 28.75 -4.35 14.28
N TRP A 88 28.72 -3.29 15.10
CA TRP A 88 29.37 -3.28 16.41
C TRP A 88 28.66 -4.19 17.41
N TYR A 89 27.34 -4.05 17.51
CA TYR A 89 26.49 -4.88 18.36
C TYR A 89 26.11 -6.21 17.70
N ARG A 90 26.41 -6.38 16.41
CA ARG A 90 26.05 -7.55 15.59
C ARG A 90 24.54 -7.80 15.59
N GLU A 91 23.77 -6.73 15.53
CA GLU A 91 22.31 -6.76 15.51
C GLU A 91 21.77 -6.25 14.18
N SER A 92 20.67 -6.85 13.72
CA SER A 92 19.92 -6.41 12.54
C SER A 92 18.45 -6.38 12.93
N LYS A 93 17.84 -5.20 12.87
CA LYS A 93 16.43 -4.99 13.17
C LYS A 93 15.71 -4.64 11.89
N THR A 94 14.68 -5.41 11.57
CA THR A 94 13.82 -5.15 10.41
C THR A 94 12.41 -4.93 10.92
N SER A 95 11.83 -3.80 10.56
CA SER A 95 10.45 -3.45 10.88
C SER A 95 9.65 -3.37 9.60
N VAL A 96 8.54 -4.09 9.55
CA VAL A 96 7.57 -3.98 8.46
C VAL A 96 6.26 -3.52 9.09
N ASN A 97 5.77 -2.38 8.61
CA ASN A 97 4.50 -1.83 9.05
C ASN A 97 3.52 -1.85 7.88
N ASN A 98 2.36 -2.46 8.11
CA ASN A 98 1.27 -2.48 7.15
C ASN A 98 0.08 -1.74 7.76
N ARG A 99 -0.19 -0.54 7.24
CA ARG A 99 -1.38 0.23 7.60
C ARG A 99 -2.38 0.11 6.49
N SER A 100 -3.56 -0.40 6.82
CA SER A 100 -4.70 -0.44 5.90
C SER A 100 -5.88 0.26 6.52
N PHE A 101 -6.55 1.10 5.74
CA PHE A 101 -7.81 1.73 6.10
C PHE A 101 -8.86 1.37 5.07
N LYS A 102 -10.06 1.04 5.51
CA LYS A 102 -11.21 0.74 4.63
C LYS A 102 -12.31 1.72 4.97
N VAL A 103 -12.92 2.28 3.94
CA VAL A 103 -14.09 3.15 4.06
C VAL A 103 -15.21 2.57 3.21
N LEU A 104 -16.41 2.61 3.76
CA LEU A 104 -17.64 2.32 3.06
C LEU A 104 -18.55 3.53 3.24
N VAL A 105 -19.01 4.07 2.12
CA VAL A 105 -19.92 5.20 2.07
C VAL A 105 -21.16 4.74 1.33
N GLU A 106 -22.30 4.95 1.96
CA GLU A 106 -23.62 4.73 1.40
C GLU A 106 -24.37 6.05 1.42
N SER A 107 -24.94 6.44 0.28
CA SER A 107 -25.88 7.55 0.19
C SER A 107 -27.17 7.08 -0.46
N MET A 108 -28.29 7.62 0.03
CA MET A 108 -29.60 7.34 -0.53
C MET A 108 -30.36 8.66 -0.57
N GLU A 109 -30.45 9.26 -1.76
CA GLU A 109 -31.21 10.48 -1.97
C GLU A 109 -32.52 10.17 -2.72
N PRO A 110 -33.67 10.64 -2.21
CA PRO A 110 -34.86 10.75 -3.04
C PRO A 110 -34.65 11.86 -4.07
N ASP A 111 -34.91 11.53 -5.33
CA ASP A 111 -34.87 12.46 -6.45
C ASP A 111 -36.14 13.33 -6.36
N SER A 112 -36.10 14.36 -5.52
CA SER A 112 -37.17 15.36 -5.42
C SER A 112 -37.11 16.23 -6.67
N LEU A 113 -38.01 15.98 -7.62
CA LEU A 113 -38.19 16.84 -8.78
C LEU A 113 -38.64 18.25 -8.34
N MET A 114 -38.03 19.23 -9.02
CA MET A 114 -38.39 20.64 -9.24
C MET A 114 -39.77 21.10 -8.76
#